data_AF-A0A4Y8UNZ0-F1
#
_entry.id   AF-A0A4Y8UNZ0-F1
#
_cell.length_a   1.000
_cell.length_b   1.000
_cell.length_c   1.000
_cell.angle_alpha   90.00
_cell.angle_beta   90.00
_cell.angle_gamma   90.00
#
_symmetry.space_group_name_H-M   'P 1'
#
loop_
_entity.id
_entity.type
_entity.pdbx_description
1 polymer ?
#
loop_
_entity_poly.entity_id
_entity_poly.type
_entity_poly.pdbx_seq_one_letter_code
_entity_poly.pdbx_strand_id
1 'polypeptide(L)'
;MFHASWEQALADLELEVEHAEELLRVAHLPTPQEVAERTAWHPPAGLGPLPAPLLDRARTLHARQLDVAHRLAEQAAVSRRHLAATSALRARPAAAPVYLDLEG
;
A
#
# COMPACT_ATOMS: atom_id res chain seq x y z
N MET A 1 -28.76 11.55 15.45
CA MET A 1 -28.50 11.41 14.00
C MET A 1 -27.04 11.10 13.68
N PHE A 2 -26.07 11.66 14.41
CA PHE A 2 -24.63 11.40 14.17
C PHE A 2 -24.16 9.95 14.42
N HIS A 3 -24.88 9.17 15.22
CA HIS A 3 -24.51 7.77 15.48
C HIS A 3 -24.52 6.92 14.21
N ALA A 4 -25.64 6.95 13.46
CA ALA A 4 -25.77 6.20 12.22
C ALA A 4 -24.75 6.66 11.15
N SER A 5 -24.42 7.95 11.07
CA SER A 5 -23.37 8.42 10.16
C SER A 5 -21.99 7.92 10.56
N TRP A 6 -21.71 7.81 11.87
CA TRP A 6 -20.48 7.18 12.35
C TRP A 6 -20.44 5.68 12.07
N GLU A 7 -21.55 4.96 12.24
CA GLU A 7 -21.63 3.54 11.92
C GLU A 7 -21.36 3.28 10.44
N GLN A 8 -21.97 4.08 9.57
CA GLN A 8 -21.75 4.01 8.12
C GLN A 8 -20.29 4.32 7.78
N ALA A 9 -19.75 5.43 8.29
CA ALA A 9 -18.38 5.83 8.02
C ALA A 9 -17.35 4.77 8.49
N LEU A 10 -17.58 4.16 9.66
CA LEU A 10 -16.73 3.08 10.14
C LEU A 10 -16.86 1.81 9.28
N ALA A 11 -18.05 1.47 8.81
CA ALA A 11 -18.26 0.34 7.92
C ALA A 11 -17.55 0.53 6.57
N ASP A 12 -17.67 1.73 5.98
CA ASP A 12 -17.00 2.05 4.71
C ASP A 12 -15.47 1.98 4.86
N LEU A 13 -14.92 2.57 5.94
CA LEU A 13 -13.49 2.51 6.23
C LEU A 13 -12.99 1.08 6.52
N GLU A 14 -13.81 0.22 7.14
CA GLU A 14 -13.48 -1.18 7.37
C GLU A 14 -13.33 -1.95 6.05
N LEU A 15 -14.24 -1.74 5.09
CA LEU A 15 -14.17 -2.33 3.75
C LEU A 15 -12.92 -1.86 3.00
N GLU A 16 -12.58 -0.57 3.09
CA GLU A 16 -11.36 -0.03 2.47
C GLU A 16 -10.09 -0.65 3.05
N VAL A 17 -10.03 -0.83 4.38
CA VAL A 17 -8.89 -1.46 5.06
C VAL A 17 -8.79 -2.95 4.71
N GLU A 18 -9.90 -3.68 4.69
CA GLU A 18 -9.92 -5.09 4.27
C GLU A 18 -9.42 -5.24 2.83
N HIS A 19 -9.85 -4.37 1.93
CA HIS A 19 -9.36 -4.35 0.55
C HIS A 19 -7.85 -4.08 0.48
N ALA A 20 -7.34 -3.14 1.27
CA ALA A 20 -5.90 -2.83 1.30
C ALA A 20 -5.07 -3.98 1.89
N GLU A 21 -5.57 -4.64 2.93
CA GLU A 21 -4.97 -5.84 3.52
C GLU A 21 -4.91 -6.99 2.51
N GLU A 22 -5.97 -7.18 1.71
CA GLU A 22 -6.01 -8.16 0.62
C GLU A 22 -4.93 -7.88 -0.42
N LEU A 23 -4.84 -6.64 -0.93
CA LEU A 23 -3.84 -6.25 -1.92
C LEU A 23 -2.41 -6.55 -1.43
N LEU A 24 -2.12 -6.27 -0.16
CA LEU A 24 -0.84 -6.60 0.46
C LEU A 24 -0.60 -8.11 0.58
N ARG A 25 -1.65 -8.93 0.69
CA ARG A 25 -1.56 -10.39 0.83
C ARG A 25 -1.32 -11.09 -0.50
N VAL A 26 -2.08 -10.73 -1.53
CA VAL A 26 -1.99 -11.39 -2.86
C VAL A 26 -0.80 -10.92 -3.69
N ALA A 27 -0.04 -9.93 -3.20
CA ALA A 27 1.04 -9.26 -3.93
C ALA A 27 0.61 -8.76 -5.33
N HIS A 28 -0.69 -8.57 -5.53
CA HIS A 28 -1.24 -8.03 -6.75
C HIS A 28 -1.07 -6.51 -6.72
N LEU A 29 -0.17 -6.02 -7.56
CA LEU A 29 0.03 -4.59 -7.71
C LEU A 29 -1.03 -4.06 -8.69
N PRO A 30 -1.93 -3.17 -8.24
CA PRO A 30 -2.82 -2.48 -9.17
C PRO A 30 -1.97 -1.69 -10.16
N THR A 31 -2.41 -1.68 -11.40
CA THR A 31 -1.82 -0.85 -12.45
C THR A 31 -1.93 0.62 -12.09
N PRO A 32 -1.03 1.49 -12.59
CA PRO A 32 -1.14 2.94 -12.38
C PRO A 32 -2.50 3.50 -12.81
N GLN A 33 -3.13 2.90 -13.81
CA GLN A 33 -4.47 3.27 -14.26
C GLN A 33 -5.53 2.90 -13.21
N GLU A 34 -5.51 1.67 -12.67
CA GLU A 34 -6.44 1.26 -11.58
C GLU A 34 -6.25 2.10 -10.32
N VAL A 35 -5.02 2.55 -10.04
CA VAL A 35 -4.74 3.50 -8.95
C VAL A 35 -5.30 4.89 -9.25
N ALA A 36 -5.22 5.35 -10.50
CA ALA A 36 -5.76 6.65 -10.91
C ALA A 36 -7.30 6.66 -10.98
N GLU A 37 -7.92 5.54 -11.34
CA GLU A 37 -9.38 5.35 -11.35
C GLU A 37 -9.97 5.24 -9.94
N ARG A 38 -9.17 4.81 -8.96
CA ARG A 38 -9.53 4.91 -7.55
C ARG A 38 -9.53 6.39 -7.16
N THR A 39 -10.74 6.96 -7.07
CA THR A 39 -11.01 8.31 -6.56
C THR A 39 -10.11 8.64 -5.37
N ALA A 40 -9.56 9.86 -5.34
CA ALA A 40 -8.81 10.36 -4.20
C ALA A 40 -9.61 10.09 -2.91
N TRP A 41 -8.97 9.53 -1.88
CA TRP A 41 -9.63 9.29 -0.60
C TRP A 41 -10.11 10.62 -0.02
N HIS A 42 -11.39 10.67 0.38
CA HIS A 42 -11.98 11.84 1.02
C HIS A 42 -12.36 11.47 2.45
N PRO A 43 -11.87 12.20 3.47
CA PRO A 43 -12.25 11.93 4.84
C PRO A 43 -13.76 12.18 5.03
N PRO A 44 -14.46 11.31 5.79
CA PRO A 44 -15.88 11.49 6.03
C PRO A 44 -16.13 12.79 6.80
N ALA A 45 -17.00 13.65 6.27
CA ALA A 45 -17.31 14.96 6.83
C ALA A 45 -18.63 14.95 7.63
N GLY A 46 -18.81 15.94 8.51
CA GLY A 46 -20.10 16.14 9.20
C GLY A 46 -20.46 15.09 10.25
N LEU A 47 -19.51 14.24 10.67
CA LEU A 47 -19.77 13.13 11.58
C LEU A 47 -20.10 13.56 13.03
N GLY A 48 -19.78 14.80 13.44
CA GLY A 48 -19.94 15.22 14.83
C GLY A 48 -19.07 14.40 15.81
N PRO A 49 -19.33 14.46 17.12
CA PRO A 49 -18.55 13.73 18.11
C PRO A 49 -18.74 12.22 17.97
N LEU A 50 -17.66 11.45 18.14
CA LEU A 50 -17.71 9.98 18.12
C LEU A 50 -18.58 9.45 19.29
N PRO A 51 -19.64 8.66 19.02
CA PRO A 51 -20.42 8.01 20.07
C PRO A 51 -19.56 7.06 20.90
N ALA A 52 -19.69 7.11 22.24
CA ALA A 52 -18.91 6.27 23.15
C ALA A 52 -18.96 4.75 22.83
N PRO A 53 -20.11 4.16 22.43
CA PRO A 53 -20.17 2.74 22.07
C PRO A 53 -19.29 2.36 20.86
N LEU A 54 -18.97 3.32 19.99
CA LEU A 54 -18.17 3.09 18.78
C LEU A 54 -16.67 3.33 19.00
N LEU A 55 -16.27 3.77 20.20
CA LEU A 55 -14.88 4.11 20.50
C LEU A 55 -13.92 2.94 20.29
N ASP A 56 -14.29 1.76 20.79
CA ASP A 56 -13.44 0.57 20.70
C ASP A 56 -13.28 0.09 19.25
N ARG A 57 -14.40 0.07 18.50
CA ARG A 57 -14.41 -0.23 17.06
C ARG A 57 -13.51 0.73 16.28
N ALA A 58 -13.64 2.03 16.51
CA ALA A 58 -12.82 3.05 15.86
C ALA A 58 -11.33 2.90 16.18
N ARG A 59 -10.98 2.56 17.43
CA ARG A 59 -9.58 2.33 17.83
C ARG A 59 -8.99 1.09 17.16
N THR A 60 -9.74 -0.01 17.13
CA THR A 60 -9.33 -1.25 16.47
C THR A 60 -9.12 -1.01 14.97
N LEU A 61 -10.04 -0.31 14.31
CA LEU A 61 -9.89 0.07 12.91
C LEU A 61 -8.67 0.95 12.68
N HIS A 62 -8.45 1.95 13.53
CA HIS A 62 -7.28 2.84 13.41
C HIS A 62 -5.95 2.08 13.57
N ALA A 63 -5.88 1.12 14.49
CA ALA A 63 -4.71 0.28 14.66
C ALA A 63 -4.41 -0.54 13.39
N ARG A 64 -5.45 -1.11 12.74
CA ARG A 64 -5.30 -1.81 11.45
C ARG A 64 -4.84 -0.87 10.33
N GLN A 65 -5.38 0.35 10.27
CA GLN A 65 -4.93 1.36 9.31
C GLN A 65 -3.44 1.68 9.45
N LEU A 66 -2.94 1.81 10.69
CA LEU A 66 -1.52 2.05 10.96
C LEU A 66 -0.64 0.86 10.55
N ASP A 67 -1.08 -0.38 10.80
CA ASP A 67 -0.37 -1.59 10.35
C ASP A 67 -0.25 -1.64 8.82
N VAL A 68 -1.36 -1.43 8.11
CA VAL A 68 -1.39 -1.39 6.65
C VAL A 68 -0.46 -0.30 6.11
N ALA A 69 -0.51 0.90 6.68
CA ALA A 69 0.34 2.01 6.27
C ALA A 69 1.83 1.69 6.47
N HIS A 70 2.18 1.06 7.60
CA HIS A 70 3.55 0.66 7.90
C HIS A 70 4.06 -0.39 6.89
N ARG A 71 3.29 -1.45 6.67
CA ARG A 71 3.63 -2.51 5.71
C ARG A 71 3.76 -1.98 4.28
N LEU A 72 2.87 -1.07 3.87
CA LEU A 72 2.95 -0.43 2.56
C LEU A 72 4.23 0.40 2.41
N ALA A 73 4.63 1.15 3.45
CA ALA A 73 5.87 1.92 3.43
C ALA A 73 7.12 1.03 3.32
N GLU A 74 7.14 -0.11 4.02
CA GLU A 74 8.21 -1.11 3.92
C GLU A 74 8.30 -1.70 2.51
N GLN A 75 7.18 -2.14 1.94
CA GLN A 75 7.15 -2.70 0.58
C GLN A 75 7.56 -1.67 -0.48
N ALA A 76 7.15 -0.40 -0.31
CA ALA A 76 7.56 0.68 -1.19
C ALA A 76 9.09 0.93 -1.09
N ALA A 77 9.67 0.86 0.11
CA ALA A 77 11.12 1.00 0.29
C ALA A 77 11.90 -0.15 -0.37
N VAL A 78 11.44 -1.39 -0.21
CA VAL A 78 12.02 -2.57 -0.87
C VAL A 78 11.94 -2.44 -2.40
N SER A 79 10.77 -2.08 -2.92
CA SER A 79 10.55 -1.89 -4.37
C SER A 79 11.48 -0.83 -4.96
N ARG A 80 11.67 0.31 -4.28
CA ARG A 80 12.63 1.35 -4.72
C ARG A 80 14.07 0.84 -4.80
N ARG A 81 14.51 0.03 -3.83
CA ARG A 81 15.86 -0.57 -3.85
C ARG A 81 16.04 -1.54 -5.01
N HIS A 82 15.03 -2.38 -5.29
CA HIS A 82 15.07 -3.29 -6.44
C HIS A 82 15.13 -2.55 -7.78
N LEU A 83 14.34 -1.48 -7.92
CA LEU A 83 14.38 -0.64 -9.13
C LEU A 83 15.74 0.04 -9.32
N ALA A 84 16.37 0.53 -8.25
CA ALA A 84 17.71 1.10 -8.32
C ALA A 84 18.76 0.06 -8.75
N ALA A 85 18.74 -1.14 -8.16
CA ALA A 85 19.68 -2.21 -8.49
C ALA A 85 19.52 -2.71 -9.94
N THR A 86 18.28 -2.91 -10.40
CA THR A 86 18.00 -3.34 -11.78
C THR A 86 18.39 -2.27 -12.81
N SER A 87 18.21 -0.99 -12.47
CA SER A 87 18.64 0.13 -13.31
C SER A 87 20.16 0.18 -13.44
N ALA A 88 20.90 -0.04 -12.35
CA ALA A 88 22.36 -0.09 -12.36
C ALA A 88 22.92 -1.26 -13.21
N LEU A 89 22.26 -2.43 -13.18
CA LEU A 89 22.65 -3.58 -14.02
C LEU A 89 22.44 -3.29 -15.51
N ARG A 90 21.32 -2.66 -15.90
CA ARG A 90 21.06 -2.28 -17.31
C ARG A 90 22.05 -1.24 -17.83
N ALA A 91 22.53 -0.35 -16.96
CA ALA A 91 23.49 0.68 -17.33
C ALA A 91 24.92 0.16 -17.52
N ARG A 92 25.22 -1.07 -17.06
CA ARG A 92 26.56 -1.66 -17.23
C ARG A 92 26.66 -2.31 -18.61
N PRO A 93 27.61 -1.90 -19.48
CA PRO A 93 27.82 -2.60 -20.75
C PRO A 93 28.17 -4.07 -20.45
N ALA A 94 27.59 -4.99 -21.23
CA ALA A 94 27.93 -6.40 -21.13
C ALA A 94 29.45 -6.55 -21.26
N ALA A 95 30.10 -7.18 -20.28
CA ALA A 95 31.52 -7.46 -20.35
C ALA A 95 31.75 -8.33 -21.60
N ALA A 96 32.47 -7.81 -22.59
CA ALA A 96 32.80 -8.57 -23.78
C ALA A 96 33.60 -9.81 -23.33
N PRO A 97 33.17 -11.03 -23.67
CA PRO A 97 33.90 -12.23 -23.31
C PRO A 97 35.28 -12.19 -23.99
N VAL A 98 36.34 -12.17 -23.19
CA VAL A 98 37.72 -12.32 -23.67
C VAL A 98 38.03 -13.82 -23.66
N TYR A 99 38.14 -14.43 -24.83
CA TYR A 99 38.70 -15.77 -24.98
C TYR A 99 40.23 -15.65 -24.96
N LEU A 100 40.86 -16.22 -23.92
CA LEU A 100 42.29 -16.44 -23.89
C LEU A 100 42.57 -17.78 -24.55
N ASP A 101 43.17 -17.74 -25.74
CA ASP A 101 43.70 -18.95 -26.36
C ASP A 101 45.04 -19.26 -25.68
N LEU A 102 45.07 -20.39 -24.97
CA LEU A 102 46.28 -20.91 -24.37
C LEU A 102 46.97 -21.79 -25.42
N GLU A 103 47.76 -21.17 -26.29
CA GLU A 103 48.71 -21.94 -27.11
C GLU A 103 49.85 -22.44 -26.20
N GLY A 104 50.11 -23.74 -26.30
CA GLY A 104 51.09 -24.48 -25.50
C GLY A 104 52.51 -24.48 -26.07
#